data_AF-A0A7Z9Y0A7-F1
#
_entry.id   AF-A0A7Z9Y0A7-F1
#
_cell.length_a   1.000
_cell.length_b   1.000
_cell.length_c   1.000
_cell.angle_alpha   90.00
_cell.angle_beta   90.00
_cell.angle_gamma   90.00
#
_symmetry.space_group_name_H-M   'P 1'
#
loop_
_entity.id
_entity.type
_entity.pdbx_description
1 polymer ?
#
loop_
_entity_poly.entity_id
_entity_poly.type
_entity_poly.pdbx_seq_one_letter_code
_entity_poly.pdbx_strand_id
1 'polypeptide(L)'
;MRQHMKLSPALWSFVAHEGIEPTNNAAERALRRGVLWRKRSFGSQSDRGLRFTERILTTVTTLRQQQRNVWDFLAFACQAQHPGLPAPSLLPVNSDVDPVFTN
;
A
#
# COMPACT_ATOMS: atom_id res chain seq x y z
N MET A 1 18.58 -12.65 -21.17
CA MET A 1 19.84 -12.35 -20.44
C MET A 1 20.07 -10.86 -20.10
N ARG A 2 19.65 -9.86 -20.90
CA ARG A 2 20.01 -8.43 -20.65
C ARG A 2 19.27 -7.67 -19.53
N GLN A 3 18.10 -8.12 -19.07
CA GLN A 3 17.31 -7.34 -18.10
C GLN A 3 17.86 -7.42 -16.66
N HIS A 4 18.49 -8.53 -16.29
CA HIS A 4 19.01 -8.75 -14.93
C HIS A 4 20.13 -7.78 -14.55
N MET A 5 20.96 -7.37 -15.53
CA MET A 5 22.10 -6.48 -15.29
C MET A 5 21.66 -5.06 -14.90
N LYS A 6 20.49 -4.60 -15.37
CA LYS A 6 19.96 -3.27 -15.02
C LYS A 6 19.47 -3.18 -13.58
N LEU A 7 19.02 -4.29 -13.01
CA LEU A 7 18.49 -4.37 -11.64
C LEU A 7 19.51 -4.87 -10.63
N SER A 8 20.73 -5.20 -11.09
CA SER A 8 21.82 -5.71 -10.25
C SER A 8 22.04 -4.89 -8.98
N PRO A 9 22.07 -3.54 -9.01
CA PRO A 9 22.25 -2.75 -7.78
C PRO A 9 21.11 -2.94 -6.77
N ALA A 10 19.86 -3.06 -7.24
CA ALA A 10 18.69 -3.20 -6.38
C ALA A 10 18.57 -4.60 -5.76
N LEU A 11 19.17 -5.63 -6.38
CA LEU A 11 19.19 -7.00 -5.85
C LEU A 11 20.03 -7.12 -4.58
N TRP A 12 21.03 -6.24 -4.39
CA TRP A 12 21.95 -6.30 -3.25
C TRP A 12 21.67 -5.22 -2.19
N SER A 13 20.55 -4.51 -2.26
CA SER A 13 20.22 -3.41 -1.32
C SER A 13 20.23 -3.86 0.14
N PHE A 14 19.89 -5.12 0.42
CA PHE A 14 19.92 -5.71 1.76
C PHE A 14 21.32 -5.83 2.37
N VAL A 15 22.37 -5.85 1.55
CA VAL A 15 23.77 -5.85 2.01
C VAL A 15 24.16 -4.48 2.56
N ALA A 16 23.59 -3.41 2.01
CA ALA A 16 23.93 -2.03 2.35
C ALA A 16 23.00 -1.40 3.41
N HIS A 17 21.79 -1.95 3.61
CA HIS A 17 20.80 -1.39 4.52
C HIS A 17 20.23 -2.46 5.44
N GLU A 18 20.43 -2.25 6.74
CA GLU A 18 19.87 -3.11 7.78
C GLU A 18 18.33 -3.06 7.78
N GLY A 19 17.69 -4.21 8.03
CA GLY A 19 16.23 -4.34 8.07
C GLY A 19 15.54 -4.57 6.72
N ILE A 20 16.27 -4.55 5.60
CA ILE A 20 15.72 -4.97 4.30
C ILE A 20 15.83 -6.49 4.16
N GLU A 21 14.71 -7.17 3.90
CA GLU A 21 14.74 -8.60 3.60
C GLU A 21 15.52 -8.89 2.30
N PRO A 22 16.31 -9.97 2.22
CA PRO A 22 17.01 -10.37 0.99
C PRO A 22 16.07 -10.94 -0.09
N THR A 23 14.75 -10.79 0.08
CA THR A 23 13.73 -11.39 -0.79
C THR A 23 12.72 -10.36 -1.27
N ASN A 24 12.20 -10.55 -2.48
CA ASN A 24 11.18 -9.68 -3.08
C ASN A 24 9.75 -9.96 -2.57
N ASN A 25 9.60 -10.81 -1.55
CA ASN A 25 8.31 -11.34 -1.11
C ASN A 25 7.32 -10.24 -0.71
N ALA A 26 7.79 -9.16 -0.10
CA ALA A 26 6.94 -8.04 0.30
C ALA A 26 6.31 -7.33 -0.91
N ALA A 27 7.12 -7.01 -1.93
CA ALA A 27 6.63 -6.37 -3.14
C ALA A 27 5.74 -7.32 -3.96
N GLU A 28 6.10 -8.59 -4.07
CA GLU A 28 5.27 -9.59 -4.74
C GLU A 28 3.92 -9.75 -4.07
N ARG A 29 3.88 -9.83 -2.73
CA ARG A 29 2.64 -9.89 -1.94
C ARG A 29 1.77 -8.65 -2.17
N ALA A 30 2.36 -7.46 -2.26
CA ALA A 30 1.64 -6.22 -2.55
C ALA A 30 1.02 -6.24 -3.96
N LEU A 31 1.77 -6.68 -4.97
CA LEU A 31 1.33 -6.70 -6.37
C LEU A 31 0.33 -7.82 -6.69
N ARG A 32 0.41 -8.94 -5.96
CA ARG A 32 -0.37 -10.17 -6.25
C ARG A 32 -1.87 -9.91 -6.36
N ARG A 33 -2.44 -9.03 -5.53
CA ARG A 33 -3.87 -8.68 -5.60
C ARG A 33 -4.24 -8.03 -6.93
N GLY A 34 -3.45 -7.06 -7.39
CA GLY A 34 -3.70 -6.39 -8.67
C GLY A 34 -3.55 -7.34 -9.86
N VAL A 35 -2.56 -8.23 -9.83
CA VAL A 35 -2.35 -9.26 -10.87
C VAL A 35 -3.53 -10.23 -10.92
N LEU A 36 -3.98 -10.74 -9.77
CA LEU A 36 -5.13 -11.66 -9.69
C LEU A 36 -6.42 -10.99 -10.16
N TRP A 37 -6.65 -9.72 -9.79
CA TRP A 37 -7.80 -8.96 -10.28
C TRP A 37 -7.77 -8.88 -11.80
N ARG A 38 -6.68 -8.40 -12.39
CA ARG A 38 -6.56 -8.27 -13.85
C ARG A 38 -6.78 -9.62 -14.54
N LYS A 39 -6.22 -10.70 -13.99
CA LYS A 39 -6.36 -12.04 -14.57
C LYS A 39 -7.80 -12.56 -14.52
N ARG A 40 -8.55 -12.30 -13.46
CA ARG A 40 -9.91 -12.85 -13.26
C ARG A 40 -11.03 -11.95 -13.79
N SER A 41 -10.80 -10.65 -13.82
CA SER A 41 -11.84 -9.64 -14.11
C SER A 41 -11.47 -8.75 -15.30
N PHE A 42 -10.40 -9.08 -16.03
CA PHE A 42 -9.86 -8.34 -17.19
C PHE A 42 -9.41 -6.89 -16.93
N GLY A 43 -9.69 -6.35 -15.74
CA GLY A 43 -9.39 -4.98 -15.36
C GLY A 43 -10.44 -3.99 -15.89
N SER A 44 -10.11 -2.69 -15.84
CA SER A 44 -10.90 -1.62 -16.45
C SER A 44 -10.12 -0.99 -17.60
N GLN A 45 -10.81 -0.65 -18.68
CA GLN A 45 -10.26 0.15 -19.78
C GLN A 45 -10.66 1.62 -19.71
N SER A 46 -11.57 1.99 -18.79
CA SER A 46 -11.95 3.38 -18.54
C SER A 46 -11.03 4.04 -17.51
N ASP A 47 -10.76 5.33 -17.67
CA ASP A 47 -10.00 6.14 -16.70
C ASP A 47 -10.62 6.07 -15.30
N ARG A 48 -11.95 6.17 -15.22
CA ARG A 48 -12.68 6.09 -13.94
C ARG A 48 -12.43 4.77 -13.23
N GLY A 49 -12.51 3.65 -13.96
CA GLY A 49 -12.29 2.33 -13.36
C GLY A 49 -10.81 2.05 -13.05
N LEU A 50 -9.87 2.62 -13.82
CA LEU A 50 -8.44 2.59 -13.50
C LEU A 50 -8.15 3.35 -12.19
N ARG A 51 -8.68 4.56 -12.03
CA ARG A 51 -8.55 5.35 -10.80
C ARG A 51 -9.19 4.67 -9.59
N PHE A 52 -10.34 4.03 -9.77
CA PHE A 52 -10.95 3.23 -8.70
C PHE A 52 -10.05 2.07 -8.29
N THR A 53 -9.54 1.31 -9.26
CA THR A 53 -8.67 0.16 -9.01
C THR A 53 -7.37 0.57 -8.31
N GLU A 54 -6.74 1.65 -8.79
CA GLU A 54 -5.55 2.27 -8.18
C GLU A 54 -5.81 2.61 -6.70
N ARG A 55 -6.90 3.33 -6.41
CA ARG A 55 -7.24 3.77 -5.04
C ARG A 55 -7.55 2.61 -4.11
N ILE A 56 -8.33 1.62 -4.55
CA ILE A 56 -8.69 0.47 -3.72
C ILE A 56 -7.48 -0.41 -3.46
N LEU A 57 -6.65 -0.71 -4.47
CA LEU A 57 -5.45 -1.52 -4.26
C LEU A 57 -4.46 -0.84 -3.32
N THR A 58 -4.28 0.47 -3.45
CA THR A 58 -3.44 1.27 -2.54
C THR A 58 -3.98 1.21 -1.12
N THR A 59 -5.24 1.61 -0.93
CA THR A 59 -5.93 1.63 0.38
C THR A 59 -5.84 0.29 1.10
N VAL A 60 -6.23 -0.80 0.43
CA VAL A 60 -6.25 -2.15 1.04
C VAL A 60 -4.84 -2.61 1.39
N THR A 61 -3.85 -2.30 0.54
CA THR A 61 -2.47 -2.75 0.76
C THR A 61 -1.82 -1.98 1.91
N THR A 62 -1.98 -0.67 1.93
CA THR A 62 -1.48 0.20 3.01
C THR A 62 -2.13 -0.16 4.35
N LEU A 63 -3.45 -0.31 4.42
CA LEU A 63 -4.14 -0.64 5.68
C LEU A 63 -3.72 -2.01 6.23
N ARG A 64 -3.53 -3.01 5.35
CA ARG A 64 -3.03 -4.33 5.80
C ARG A 64 -1.58 -4.26 6.30
N GLN A 65 -0.73 -3.46 5.67
CA GLN A 65 0.65 -3.24 6.15
C GLN A 65 0.65 -2.54 7.51
N GLN A 66 -0.27 -1.60 7.73
CA GLN A 66 -0.49 -0.90 8.99
C GLN A 66 -1.27 -1.72 10.03
N GLN A 67 -1.65 -2.96 9.72
CA GLN A 67 -2.51 -3.80 10.56
C GLN A 67 -3.86 -3.15 10.95
N ARG A 68 -4.40 -2.28 10.10
CA ARG A 68 -5.70 -1.60 10.29
C ARG A 68 -6.82 -2.33 9.57
N ASN A 69 -8.03 -2.28 10.14
CA ASN A 69 -9.21 -2.88 9.52
C ASN A 69 -9.60 -2.13 8.23
N VAL A 70 -9.65 -2.88 7.13
CA VAL A 70 -9.99 -2.37 5.79
C VAL A 70 -11.47 -1.98 5.70
N TRP A 71 -12.37 -2.79 6.26
CA TRP A 71 -13.81 -2.56 6.18
C TRP A 71 -14.20 -1.31 6.96
N ASP A 72 -13.69 -1.15 8.18
CA ASP A 72 -13.98 0.03 9.01
C ASP A 72 -13.54 1.32 8.32
N PHE A 73 -12.35 1.30 7.71
CA PHE A 73 -11.85 2.43 6.94
C PHE A 73 -12.74 2.76 5.74
N LEU A 74 -13.13 1.75 4.95
CA LEU A 74 -13.98 1.96 3.77
C LEU A 74 -15.38 2.42 4.16
N ALA A 75 -15.96 1.87 5.22
CA ALA A 75 -17.25 2.29 5.76
C ALA A 75 -17.21 3.76 6.18
N PHE A 76 -16.17 4.15 6.94
CA PHE A 76 -15.99 5.55 7.34
C PHE A 76 -15.75 6.47 6.12
N ALA A 77 -14.95 6.05 5.14
CA ALA A 77 -14.73 6.80 3.91
C ALA A 77 -16.03 7.03 3.12
N CYS A 78 -16.89 6.02 3.04
CA CYS A 78 -18.21 6.14 2.41
C CYS A 78 -19.15 7.07 3.20
N GLN A 79 -19.14 6.99 4.53
CA GLN A 79 -19.96 7.89 5.36
C GLN A 79 -19.49 9.35 5.25
N ALA A 80 -18.17 9.57 5.20
CA ALA A 80 -17.56 10.89 5.02
C ALA A 80 -17.79 11.51 3.63
N GLN A 81 -18.39 10.76 2.69
CA GLN A 81 -18.80 11.31 1.39
C GLN A 81 -19.98 12.28 1.51
N HIS A 82 -20.75 12.20 2.60
CA HIS A 82 -21.84 13.14 2.89
C HIS A 82 -21.24 14.50 3.34
N PRO A 83 -21.81 15.65 2.93
CA PRO A 83 -21.24 16.96 3.27
C PRO A 83 -21.17 17.17 4.78
N GLY A 84 -19.95 17.37 5.31
CA GLY A 84 -19.73 17.79 6.70
C GLY A 84 -18.74 16.96 7.52
N LEU A 85 -18.28 15.81 7.01
CA LEU A 85 -17.31 14.94 7.70
C LEU A 85 -15.96 14.90 6.98
N PRO A 86 -14.83 14.93 7.71
CA PRO A 86 -13.51 14.77 7.11
C PRO A 86 -13.29 13.32 6.64
N ALA A 87 -12.70 13.15 5.46
CA ALA A 87 -12.31 11.84 4.95
C ALA A 87 -11.21 11.20 5.84
N PRO A 88 -11.21 9.87 6.02
CA PRO A 88 -10.22 9.20 6.84
C PRO A 88 -8.83 9.27 6.22
N SER A 89 -7.81 9.49 7.04
CA SER A 89 -6.41 9.48 6.59
C SER A 89 -5.85 8.05 6.47
N LEU A 90 -5.16 7.80 5.36
CA LEU A 90 -4.36 6.59 5.15
C LEU A 90 -3.01 6.66 5.87
N LEU A 91 -2.53 7.85 6.22
CA LEU A 91 -1.34 7.98 7.04
C LEU A 91 -1.67 7.57 8.48
N PRO A 92 -0.80 6.80 9.14
CA PRO A 92 -0.98 6.53 10.56
C PRO A 92 -0.95 7.86 11.31
N VAL A 93 -1.80 7.99 12.33
CA VAL A 93 -1.67 9.09 13.29
C VAL A 93 -0.42 8.74 14.10
N ASN A 94 0.68 9.46 13.90
CA ASN A 94 1.92 9.23 14.64
C ASN A 94 1.62 9.37 16.14
N SER A 95 1.49 8.24 16.83
CA SER A 95 1.58 8.16 18.28
C SER A 95 3.05 7.95 18.68
N ASP A 96 3.94 8.75 18.11
CA ASP A 96 5.37 8.80 18.46
C ASP A 96 5.72 10.26 18.78
N VAL A 97 5.21 10.71 19.93
CA VAL A 97 5.99 11.59 20.79
C VAL A 97 6.44 10.69 21.92
N ASP A 98 7.67 10.18 21.84
CA ASP A 98 8.28 9.48 22.97
C ASP A 98 8.29 10.42 24.20
N PRO A 99 7.74 10.04 25.36
CA PRO A 99 7.81 10.86 26.57
C PRO A 99 9.21 10.87 27.23
N VAL A 100 10.24 10.33 26.57
CA VAL A 100 11.57 10.12 27.16
C VAL A 100 12.47 11.38 27.11
N PHE A 101 12.10 12.41 26.36
CA PHE A 101 12.85 13.69 26.31
C PHE A 101 12.05 14.87 26.87
N THR A 102 11.43 14.69 28.04
CA THR A 102 10.98 15.82 28.86
C THR A 102 11.20 15.50 30.34
N ASN A 103 12.46 15.51 30.77
CA ASN A 103 12.95 16.20 31.97
C ASN A 103 14.48 16.22 31.96
#